data_AF-A0A970BKE1-F1
#
_entry.id   AF-A0A970BKE1-F1
#
_cell.length_a   1.000
_cell.length_b   1.000
_cell.length_c   1.000
_cell.angle_alpha   90.00
_cell.angle_beta   90.00
_cell.angle_gamma   90.00
#
_symmetry.space_group_name_H-M   'P 1'
#
loop_
_entity.id
_entity.type
_entity.pdbx_description
1 polymer ?
#
loop_
_entity_poly.entity_id
_entity_poly.type
_entity_poly.pdbx_seq_one_letter_code
_entity_poly.pdbx_strand_id
1 'polypeptide(L)'
;MVERTKMLTTRQIGDKGFNILMYGFLGIFLVLTIYPIYFIVIASISDPTFVSNGEVFLFPKGVSFDGFKRVFEDSSILVGYRNTIFYTVAGTLYKMLVTIPAAYALSRKDFLPRRPLMFLFVFTMYFNGGIVPTYLL
;
A
#
# COMPACT_ATOMS: atom_id res chain seq x y z
N MET A 1 14.72 48.91 9.94
CA MET A 1 15.38 47.60 9.77
C MET A 1 15.16 46.65 10.95
N VAL A 2 15.16 47.13 12.20
CA VAL A 2 15.01 46.32 13.43
C VAL A 2 13.67 45.55 13.52
N GLU A 3 12.56 46.12 13.02
CA GLU A 3 11.25 45.43 13.03
C GLU A 3 11.17 44.23 12.09
N ARG A 4 11.89 44.27 10.96
CA ARG A 4 11.94 43.11 10.04
C ARG A 4 12.68 41.94 10.66
N THR A 5 13.73 42.21 11.44
CA THR A 5 14.48 41.15 12.14
C THR A 5 13.61 40.49 13.22
N LYS A 6 12.87 41.27 14.03
CA LYS A 6 11.93 40.72 15.02
C LYS A 6 10.83 39.87 14.37
N MET A 7 10.27 40.30 13.24
CA MET A 7 9.29 39.50 12.49
C MET A 7 9.85 38.16 11.98
N LEU A 8 11.10 38.13 11.50
CA LEU A 8 11.74 36.90 11.05
C LEU A 8 12.03 35.93 12.21
N THR A 9 12.47 36.43 13.36
CA THR A 9 12.74 35.60 14.55
C THR A 9 11.46 35.05 15.19
N THR A 10 10.38 35.83 15.27
CA THR A 10 9.07 35.36 15.77
C THR A 10 8.49 34.26 14.88
N ARG A 11 8.63 34.39 13.55
CA ARG A 11 8.26 33.35 12.60
C ARG A 11 9.07 32.06 12.85
N GLN A 12 10.39 32.17 13.01
CA GLN A 12 11.26 31.03 13.30
C GLN A 12 10.97 30.29 14.61
N ILE A 13 10.48 30.95 15.67
CA ILE A 13 10.17 30.29 16.95
C ILE A 13 8.80 29.58 16.88
N GLY A 14 7.79 30.21 16.27
CA GLY A 14 6.51 29.56 15.97
C GLY A 14 6.68 28.36 15.03
N ASP A 15 7.55 28.50 14.03
CA ASP A 15 7.88 27.43 13.08
C ASP A 15 8.58 26.25 13.76
N LYS A 16 9.49 26.48 14.72
CA LYS A 16 10.17 25.39 15.45
C LYS A 16 9.23 24.56 16.31
N GLY A 17 8.35 25.21 17.08
CA GLY A 17 7.37 24.52 17.92
C GLY A 17 6.36 23.72 17.08
N PHE A 18 5.88 24.32 15.99
CA PHE A 18 5.01 23.65 15.02
C PHE A 18 5.69 22.46 14.35
N ASN A 19 6.95 22.63 13.91
CA ASN A 19 7.72 21.55 13.30
C ASN A 19 7.97 20.39 14.27
N ILE A 20 8.28 20.65 15.54
CA ILE A 20 8.45 19.58 16.56
C ILE A 20 7.15 18.80 16.74
N LEU A 21 6.00 19.49 16.82
CA LEU A 21 4.70 18.84 16.93
C LEU A 21 4.36 18.02 15.67
N MET A 22 4.63 18.57 14.48
CA MET A 22 4.40 17.89 13.21
C MET A 22 5.29 16.65 13.05
N TYR A 23 6.59 16.76 13.34
CA TYR A 23 7.51 15.62 13.30
C TYR A 23 7.20 14.60 14.39
N GLY A 24 6.78 15.03 15.59
CA GLY A 24 6.31 14.13 16.64
C GLY A 24 5.07 13.34 16.20
N PHE A 25 4.09 14.02 15.61
CA PHE A 25 2.88 13.38 15.07
C PHE A 25 3.22 12.39 13.95
N LEU A 26 4.04 12.78 12.98
CA LEU A 26 4.50 11.90 11.90
C LEU A 26 5.31 10.70 12.45
N GLY A 27 6.15 10.92 13.46
CA GLY A 27 6.91 9.87 14.13
C GLY A 27 6.02 8.83 14.80
N ILE A 28 4.95 9.26 15.48
CA ILE A 28 3.96 8.36 16.08
C ILE A 28 3.25 7.54 14.99
N PHE A 29 2.79 8.18 13.91
CA PHE A 29 2.14 7.46 12.79
C PHE A 29 3.06 6.44 12.13
N LEU A 30 4.34 6.79 11.98
CA LEU A 30 5.36 5.89 11.45
C LEU A 30 5.54 4.67 12.36
N VAL A 31 5.64 4.85 13.67
CA VAL A 31 5.74 3.73 14.61
C VAL A 31 4.48 2.87 14.57
N LEU A 32 3.28 3.47 14.56
CA LEU A 32 2.02 2.74 14.51
C LEU A 32 1.84 1.89 13.24
N THR A 33 2.37 2.34 12.10
CA THR A 33 2.28 1.62 10.83
C THR A 33 3.38 0.57 10.67
N ILE A 34 4.60 0.84 11.15
CA ILE A 34 5.73 -0.09 11.05
C ILE A 34 5.65 -1.19 12.10
N TYR A 35 5.18 -0.90 13.31
CA TYR A 35 5.10 -1.87 14.41
C TYR A 35 4.38 -3.17 14.04
N PRO A 36 3.17 -3.18 13.42
CA PRO A 36 2.51 -4.44 13.06
C PRO A 36 3.30 -5.26 12.03
N ILE A 37 3.98 -4.60 11.08
CA ILE A 37 4.85 -5.29 10.11
C ILE A 37 6.06 -5.90 10.82
N TYR A 38 6.71 -5.13 11.69
CA TYR A 38 7.81 -5.61 12.52
C TYR A 38 7.40 -6.78 13.42
N PHE A 39 6.21 -6.71 14.02
CA PHE A 39 5.64 -7.76 14.86
C PHE A 39 5.46 -9.07 14.08
N ILE A 40 4.94 -9.02 12.85
CA ILE A 40 4.79 -10.21 11.99
C ILE A 40 6.16 -10.85 11.71
N VAL A 41 7.19 -10.04 11.46
CA VAL A 41 8.56 -10.54 11.22
C VAL A 41 9.10 -11.26 12.45
N ILE A 42 9.07 -10.65 13.64
CA ILE A 42 9.56 -11.31 14.87
C ILE A 42 8.74 -12.56 15.21
N ALA A 43 7.42 -12.54 14.99
CA ALA A 43 6.55 -13.68 15.24
C ALA A 43 6.84 -14.83 14.28
N SER A 44 7.15 -14.54 13.01
CA SER A 44 7.50 -15.58 12.00
C SER A 44 8.79 -16.35 12.30
N ILE A 45 9.71 -15.78 13.09
CA ILE A 45 10.99 -16.38 13.47
C ILE A 45 10.92 -16.96 14.91
N SER A 46 9.85 -16.70 15.65
CA SER A 46 9.67 -17.15 17.03
C SER A 46 8.99 -18.51 17.10
N ASP A 47 9.14 -19.20 18.22
CA ASP A 47 8.45 -20.47 18.45
C ASP A 47 6.94 -20.21 18.52
N PRO A 48 6.11 -21.00 17.80
CA PRO A 48 4.66 -20.84 17.81
C PRO A 48 4.05 -20.87 19.21
N THR A 49 4.65 -21.60 20.16
CA THR A 49 4.18 -21.68 21.56
C THR A 49 4.33 -20.35 22.30
N PHE A 50 5.47 -19.66 22.14
CA PHE A 50 5.67 -18.33 22.73
C PHE A 50 4.82 -17.26 22.06
N VAL A 51 4.56 -17.40 20.74
CA VAL A 51 3.65 -16.50 20.02
C VAL A 51 2.21 -16.69 20.48
N SER A 52 1.73 -17.94 20.62
CA SER A 52 0.36 -18.22 21.05
C SER A 52 0.07 -17.80 22.49
N ASN A 53 1.10 -17.86 23.36
CA ASN A 53 1.00 -17.43 24.75
C ASN A 53 1.10 -15.90 24.91
N GLY A 54 1.29 -15.15 23.81
CA GLY A 54 1.40 -13.70 23.85
C GLY A 54 2.71 -13.21 24.47
N GLU A 55 3.75 -14.03 24.47
CA GLU A 55 5.02 -13.71 25.14
C GLU A 55 5.99 -12.93 24.24
N VAL A 56 5.75 -12.90 22.94
CA VAL A 56 6.55 -12.16 21.94
C VAL A 56 6.01 -10.75 21.81
N PHE A 57 6.81 -9.73 22.13
CA PHE A 57 6.42 -8.31 22.04
C PHE A 57 7.39 -7.49 21.20
N LEU A 58 8.65 -7.37 21.62
CA LEU A 58 9.67 -6.55 20.95
C LEU A 58 10.78 -7.37 20.30
N PHE A 59 11.06 -8.55 20.84
CA PHE A 59 12.14 -9.43 20.38
C PHE A 59 11.62 -10.85 20.17
N PRO A 60 12.20 -11.60 19.22
CA PRO A 60 11.82 -12.99 19.00
C PRO A 60 12.14 -13.85 20.22
N LYS A 61 11.26 -14.80 20.53
CA LYS A 61 11.45 -15.77 21.63
C LYS A 61 11.44 -17.19 21.07
N GLY A 62 12.43 -17.98 21.47
CA GLY A 62 12.61 -19.35 20.99
C GLY A 62 12.74 -19.41 19.48
N VAL A 63 13.89 -18.99 18.93
CA VAL A 63 14.08 -18.92 17.48
C VAL A 63 13.78 -20.26 16.82
N SER A 64 12.77 -20.29 15.94
CA SER A 64 12.35 -21.47 15.20
C SER A 64 12.02 -21.12 13.76
N PHE A 65 12.45 -21.98 12.83
CA PHE A 65 12.17 -21.85 11.40
C PHE A 65 11.14 -22.88 10.91
N ASP A 66 10.48 -23.58 11.83
CA ASP A 66 9.54 -24.64 11.47
C ASP A 66 8.27 -24.07 10.80
N GLY A 67 7.90 -22.82 11.09
CA GLY A 67 6.86 -22.09 10.36
C GLY A 67 7.18 -21.96 8.88
N PHE A 68 8.41 -21.59 8.53
CA PHE A 68 8.85 -21.49 7.14
C PHE A 68 8.85 -22.85 6.45
N LYS A 69 9.34 -23.91 7.11
CA LYS A 69 9.31 -25.28 6.54
C LYS A 69 7.89 -25.70 6.17
N ARG A 70 6.94 -25.52 7.09
CA ARG A 70 5.51 -25.85 6.85
C ARG A 70 4.94 -25.10 5.64
N VAL A 71 5.30 -23.84 5.46
CA VAL A 71 4.84 -23.03 4.31
C VAL A 71 5.39 -23.55 2.99
N PHE A 72 6.66 -24.00 2.96
CA PHE A 72 7.26 -24.56 1.75
C PHE A 72 6.83 -26.00 1.45
N GLU A 73 6.41 -26.76 2.48
CA GLU A 73 5.83 -28.09 2.32
C GLU A 73 4.39 -28.04 1.77
N ASP A 74 3.67 -26.94 2.02
CA ASP A 74 2.31 -26.77 1.54
C ASP A 74 2.26 -26.41 0.05
N SER A 75 1.98 -27.43 -0.77
CA SER A 75 1.82 -27.28 -2.22
C SER A 75 0.73 -26.29 -2.63
N SER A 76 -0.31 -26.08 -1.82
CA SER A 76 -1.38 -25.14 -2.13
C SER A 76 -0.89 -23.70 -2.09
N ILE A 77 0.02 -23.37 -1.16
CA ILE A 77 0.65 -22.06 -1.04
C ILE A 77 1.56 -21.82 -2.26
N LEU A 78 2.38 -22.82 -2.64
CA LEU A 78 3.30 -22.69 -3.77
C LEU A 78 2.55 -22.50 -5.10
N VAL A 79 1.49 -23.29 -5.33
CA VAL A 79 0.64 -23.16 -6.51
C VAL A 79 -0.10 -21.82 -6.50
N GLY A 80 -0.61 -21.39 -5.34
CA GLY A 80 -1.22 -20.08 -5.16
C GLY A 80 -0.26 -18.94 -5.52
N TYR A 81 0.96 -18.97 -5.00
CA TYR A 81 1.99 -17.95 -5.28
C TYR A 81 2.37 -17.90 -6.77
N ARG A 82 2.52 -19.06 -7.42
CA ARG A 82 2.74 -19.15 -8.87
C ARG A 82 1.59 -18.52 -9.65
N ASN A 83 0.36 -18.83 -9.26
CA ASN A 83 -0.84 -18.28 -9.91
C ASN A 83 -0.90 -16.76 -9.73
N THR A 84 -0.63 -16.24 -8.53
CA THR A 84 -0.57 -14.80 -8.28
C THR A 84 0.45 -14.12 -9.19
N ILE A 85 1.69 -14.63 -9.26
CA ILE A 85 2.71 -14.07 -10.15
C ILE A 85 2.23 -14.06 -11.60
N PHE A 86 1.68 -15.18 -12.07
CA PHE A 86 1.17 -15.28 -13.44
C PHE A 86 0.05 -14.26 -13.70
N TYR A 87 -0.96 -14.19 -12.83
CA TYR A 87 -2.08 -13.25 -12.98
C TYR A 87 -1.63 -11.79 -12.89
N THR A 88 -0.71 -11.45 -11.99
CA THR A 88 -0.20 -10.09 -11.86
C THR A 88 0.62 -9.69 -13.09
N VAL A 89 1.54 -10.54 -13.56
CA VAL A 89 2.39 -10.23 -14.71
C VAL A 89 1.55 -10.21 -15.99
N ALA A 90 0.85 -11.30 -16.30
CA ALA A 90 0.06 -11.40 -17.52
C ALA A 90 -1.07 -10.37 -17.53
N GLY A 91 -1.76 -10.19 -16.39
CA GLY A 91 -2.81 -9.19 -16.23
C GLY A 91 -2.30 -7.76 -16.36
N THR A 92 -1.13 -7.43 -15.81
CA THR A 92 -0.54 -6.09 -15.96
C THR A 92 -0.10 -5.83 -17.40
N LEU A 93 0.56 -6.79 -18.05
CA LEU A 93 0.95 -6.69 -19.46
C LEU A 93 -0.28 -6.49 -20.35
N TYR A 94 -1.30 -7.34 -20.20
CA TYR A 94 -2.55 -7.21 -20.95
C TYR A 94 -3.23 -5.85 -20.71
N LYS A 95 -3.34 -5.42 -19.45
CA LYS A 95 -3.88 -4.10 -19.12
C LYS A 95 -3.09 -2.99 -19.79
N MET A 96 -1.76 -2.99 -19.70
CA MET A 96 -0.90 -1.98 -20.33
C MET A 96 -1.04 -1.96 -21.86
N LEU A 97 -1.10 -3.13 -22.50
CA LEU A 97 -1.27 -3.24 -23.95
C LEU A 97 -2.56 -2.56 -24.44
N VAL A 98 -3.62 -2.62 -23.65
CA VAL A 98 -4.91 -1.99 -23.98
C VAL A 98 -4.98 -0.53 -23.51
N THR A 99 -4.52 -0.24 -22.29
CA THR A 99 -4.69 1.08 -21.67
C THR A 99 -3.70 2.11 -22.18
N ILE A 100 -2.48 1.74 -22.55
CA ILE A 100 -1.49 2.70 -23.06
C ILE A 100 -1.94 3.34 -24.37
N PRO A 101 -2.36 2.58 -25.42
CA PRO A 101 -2.85 3.19 -26.65
C PRO A 101 -4.10 4.04 -26.44
N ALA A 102 -5.03 3.57 -25.60
CA ALA A 102 -6.24 4.32 -25.27
C ALA A 102 -5.90 5.64 -24.56
N ALA A 103 -5.09 5.59 -23.50
CA ALA A 103 -4.65 6.77 -22.77
C ALA A 103 -3.90 7.75 -23.69
N TYR A 104 -3.06 7.24 -24.60
CA TYR A 104 -2.35 8.06 -25.58
C TYR A 104 -3.31 8.79 -26.52
N ALA A 105 -4.26 8.08 -27.13
CA ALA A 105 -5.26 8.68 -28.02
C ALA A 105 -6.08 9.76 -27.31
N LEU A 106 -6.52 9.49 -26.07
CA LEU A 106 -7.31 10.43 -25.25
C LEU A 106 -6.50 11.61 -24.71
N SER A 107 -5.16 11.49 -24.60
CA SER A 107 -4.29 12.58 -24.16
C SER A 107 -4.22 13.74 -25.17
N ARG A 108 -4.40 13.44 -26.47
CA ARG A 108 -4.37 14.44 -27.54
C ARG A 108 -5.65 15.28 -27.53
N LYS A 109 -5.49 16.61 -27.56
CA LYS A 109 -6.63 17.56 -27.61
C LYS A 109 -7.39 17.49 -28.94
N ASP A 110 -6.71 17.09 -30.02
CA ASP A 110 -7.27 17.03 -31.38
C ASP A 110 -8.11 15.76 -31.64
N PHE A 111 -8.19 14.85 -30.66
CA PHE A 111 -8.99 13.64 -30.78
C PHE A 111 -10.48 13.95 -30.58
N LEU A 112 -11.22 14.04 -31.69
CA LEU A 112 -12.64 14.43 -31.73
C LEU A 112 -13.55 13.68 -30.72
N PRO A 113 -13.51 12.34 -30.58
CA PRO A 113 -14.40 11.61 -29.68
C PRO A 113 -13.89 11.53 -28.23
N ARG A 114 -12.88 12.33 -27.84
CA ARG A 114 -12.32 12.33 -26.48
C ARG A 114 -13.37 12.54 -25.38
N ARG A 115 -14.30 13.50 -25.56
CA ARG A 115 -15.30 13.86 -24.54
C ARG A 115 -16.28 12.71 -24.22
N PRO A 116 -16.96 12.09 -25.21
CA PRO A 116 -17.86 10.98 -24.92
C PRO A 116 -17.12 9.73 -24.38
N LEU A 117 -15.90 9.45 -24.85
CA LEU A 117 -15.11 8.32 -24.34
C LEU A 117 -14.64 8.53 -22.89
N MET A 118 -14.19 9.74 -22.54
CA MET A 118 -13.87 10.08 -21.15
C MET A 118 -15.10 9.94 -20.24
N PHE A 119 -16.28 10.39 -20.70
CA PHE A 119 -17.51 10.23 -19.95
C PHE A 119 -17.83 8.76 -19.70
N LEU A 120 -17.73 7.91 -20.72
CA LEU A 120 -17.97 6.47 -20.60
C LEU A 120 -17.04 5.82 -19.56
N PHE A 121 -15.74 6.09 -19.62
CA PHE A 121 -14.77 5.52 -18.66
C PHE A 121 -15.05 5.97 -17.22
N VAL A 122 -15.31 7.26 -17.03
CA VAL A 122 -15.67 7.80 -15.70
C VAL A 122 -16.97 7.19 -15.21
N PHE A 123 -17.98 7.05 -16.08
CA PHE A 123 -19.24 6.42 -15.73
C PHE A 123 -19.03 4.98 -15.24
N THR A 124 -18.30 4.14 -15.97
CA THR A 124 -18.03 2.75 -15.53
C THR A 124 -17.17 2.64 -14.27
N MET A 125 -16.38 3.67 -13.95
CA MET A 125 -15.57 3.70 -12.73
C MET A 125 -16.43 3.92 -11.48
N TYR A 126 -17.50 4.69 -11.59
CA TYR A 126 -18.38 5.03 -10.46
C TYR A 126 -19.69 4.24 -10.44
N PHE A 127 -20.20 3.84 -11.60
CA PHE A 127 -21.42 3.05 -11.74
C PHE A 127 -21.07 1.61 -12.09
N ASN A 128 -21.45 0.68 -11.22
CA ASN A 128 -21.26 -0.76 -11.41
C ASN A 128 -22.54 -1.51 -10.99
N GLY A 129 -22.87 -2.60 -11.69
CA GLY A 129 -24.08 -3.40 -11.45
C GLY A 129 -24.09 -4.20 -10.14
N GLY A 130 -22.99 -4.21 -9.40
CA GLY A 130 -22.85 -4.93 -8.14
C GLY A 130 -22.43 -6.39 -8.32
N ILE A 131 -22.36 -7.11 -7.21
CA ILE A 131 -21.82 -8.47 -7.14
C ILE A 131 -22.71 -9.44 -7.94
N VAL A 132 -24.04 -9.40 -7.77
CA VAL A 132 -24.94 -10.40 -8.40
C VAL A 132 -24.82 -10.41 -9.94
N PRO A 133 -24.91 -9.28 -10.66
CA PRO A 133 -24.76 -9.30 -12.12
C PRO A 133 -23.34 -9.67 -12.58
N THR A 134 -22.32 -9.31 -11.80
CA THR A 134 -20.91 -9.58 -12.16
C THR A 134 -20.54 -11.05 -12.02
N TYR A 135 -21.21 -11.80 -11.14
CA TYR A 135 -20.98 -13.23 -10.94
C TYR A 135 -21.72 -14.15 -11.92
N LEU A 136 -22.73 -13.64 -12.61
CA LEU A 136 -23.54 -14.40 -13.59
C LEU A 136 -22.98 -14.32 -15.02
N LEU A 137 -22.00 -13.45 -15.26
CA LEU A 137 -21.26 -13.29 -16.52
C LEU A 137 -20.05 -14.22 -16.55
#